data_AF-Q8L9F4-F1
#
_entry.id   AF-Q8L9F4-F1
#
_cell.length_a   1.000
_cell.length_b   1.000
_cell.length_c   1.000
_cell.angle_alpha   90.00
_cell.angle_beta   90.00
_cell.angle_gamma   90.00
#
_symmetry.space_group_name_H-M   'P 1'
#
loop_
_entity.id
_entity.type
_entity.pdbx_description
1 polymer ?
#
loop_
_entity_poly.entity_id
_entity_poly.type
_entity_poly.pdbx_seq_one_letter_code
_entity_poly.pdbx_strand_id
1 'polypeptide(L)'
;MARLIPISQPFFSSNTKPPPPPPIAAAQISDHLPQIISRRDATVLLSSATSLLLTLSPTNPAFAFSLGISGPKEWLKDQKKKSSRFLLAPIDATRQALQSAYLSLTSESDYTEKDLENLQNLFKSSARDCVPKERSSLVDFQSKSGVEVCTFKLVVKNAASLLDDKDPVKLEAENILYDLVRSFGSLIVLTNGVDMNLPSDRKKVADGVTETISYLDKFEKGVKDCLEI
;
A
#
# COMPACT_ATOMS: atom_id res chain seq x y z
N MET A 1 -31.51 -31.76 51.72
CA MET A 1 -31.31 -30.67 52.71
C MET A 1 -29.82 -30.37 52.79
N ALA A 2 -29.49 -29.09 52.74
CA ALA A 2 -28.13 -28.56 52.64
C ALA A 2 -27.25 -28.90 53.86
N ARG A 3 -25.95 -29.11 53.61
CA ARG A 3 -24.87 -28.79 54.55
C ARG A 3 -23.66 -28.23 53.80
N LEU A 4 -23.36 -26.97 54.12
CA LEU A 4 -22.16 -26.20 53.77
C LEU A 4 -21.03 -26.47 54.77
N ILE A 5 -19.82 -25.95 54.45
CA ILE A 5 -18.59 -25.69 55.26
C ILE A 5 -17.37 -26.53 54.75
N PRO A 6 -16.10 -26.02 54.64
CA PRO A 6 -15.60 -24.68 54.23
C PRO A 6 -14.24 -24.68 53.44
N ILE A 7 -13.81 -23.48 53.01
CA ILE A 7 -12.43 -22.93 52.84
C ILE A 7 -11.35 -23.70 52.04
N SER A 8 -10.90 -23.09 50.94
CA SER A 8 -9.47 -22.73 50.76
C SER A 8 -9.31 -21.58 49.76
N GLN A 9 -8.76 -20.46 50.24
CA GLN A 9 -8.17 -19.41 49.42
C GLN A 9 -6.79 -19.87 48.93
N PRO A 10 -6.33 -19.35 47.79
CA PRO A 10 -4.97 -18.86 47.72
C PRO A 10 -4.95 -17.36 47.47
N PHE A 11 -4.06 -16.73 48.23
CA PHE A 11 -3.60 -15.36 48.13
C PHE A 11 -3.15 -15.03 46.70
N PHE A 12 -3.74 -14.00 46.09
CA PHE A 12 -3.05 -13.19 45.09
C PHE A 12 -2.83 -11.81 45.67
N SER A 13 -1.64 -11.63 46.23
CA SER A 13 -1.08 -10.34 46.58
C SER A 13 -0.05 -9.99 45.52
N SER A 14 -0.38 -9.03 44.65
CA SER A 14 0.60 -8.17 44.01
C SER A 14 -0.09 -6.89 43.52
N ASN A 15 -0.13 -5.92 44.42
CA ASN A 15 -0.18 -4.51 44.05
C ASN A 15 1.07 -4.18 43.24
N THR A 16 0.95 -3.94 41.94
CA THR A 16 1.95 -3.18 41.17
C THR A 16 1.23 -2.11 40.35
N LYS A 17 1.09 -0.95 40.99
CA LYS A 17 0.76 0.32 40.34
C LYS A 17 1.83 0.60 39.26
N PRO A 18 1.45 0.97 38.02
CA PRO A 18 2.42 1.37 37.02
C PRO A 18 3.15 2.65 37.48
N PRO A 19 4.47 2.75 37.25
CA PRO A 19 5.24 3.93 37.64
C PRO A 19 4.77 5.16 36.85
N PRO A 20 4.78 6.36 37.46
CA PRO A 20 4.45 7.59 36.75
C PRO A 20 5.48 7.88 35.64
N PRO A 21 5.06 8.52 34.55
CA PRO A 21 5.98 8.94 33.49
C PRO A 21 7.01 9.94 34.04
N PRO A 22 8.24 9.93 33.51
CA PRO A 22 9.29 10.85 33.94
C PRO A 22 8.89 12.31 33.64
N PRO A 23 9.32 13.27 34.47
CA PRO A 23 9.04 14.67 34.24
C PRO A 23 9.72 15.14 32.94
N ILE A 24 8.93 15.80 32.10
CA ILE A 24 9.38 16.51 30.90
C ILE A 24 10.33 17.61 31.37
N ALA A 25 11.65 17.38 31.21
CA ALA A 25 12.63 18.44 31.32
C ALA A 25 12.40 19.41 30.16
N ALA A 26 11.95 20.62 30.47
CA ALA A 26 11.92 21.72 29.54
C ALA A 26 13.35 21.97 29.04
N ALA A 27 13.60 21.64 27.77
CA ALA A 27 14.81 22.08 27.09
C ALA A 27 14.77 23.61 27.07
N GLN A 28 15.66 24.24 27.84
CA GLN A 28 15.94 25.66 27.72
C GLN A 28 16.54 25.90 26.34
N ILE A 29 15.71 26.40 25.43
CA ILE A 29 16.18 26.99 24.17
C ILE A 29 16.85 28.30 24.58
N SER A 30 18.18 28.30 24.54
CA SER A 30 18.98 29.49 24.68
C SER A 30 18.70 30.41 23.50
N ASP A 31 18.07 31.56 23.79
CA ASP A 31 17.98 32.71 22.92
C ASP A 31 19.39 33.17 22.56
N HIS A 32 19.83 32.88 21.33
CA HIS A 32 20.91 33.65 20.72
C HIS A 32 20.53 34.10 19.31
N LEU A 33 19.86 35.26 19.32
CA LEU A 33 19.71 36.21 18.24
C LEU A 33 21.10 36.65 17.71
N PRO A 34 21.42 36.45 16.42
CA PRO A 34 22.41 37.28 15.76
C PRO A 34 21.71 38.54 15.24
N GLN A 35 21.85 39.59 16.05
CA GLN A 35 22.00 40.98 15.66
C GLN A 35 21.42 41.43 14.30
N ILE A 36 20.35 42.19 14.45
CA ILE A 36 19.94 43.31 13.61
C ILE A 36 21.17 44.07 13.08
N ILE A 37 21.44 43.97 11.77
CA ILE A 37 22.21 44.99 11.07
C ILE A 37 21.21 46.04 10.59
N SER A 38 21.00 47.03 11.46
CA SER A 38 20.46 48.33 11.12
C SER A 38 21.62 49.30 11.18
N ARG A 39 21.91 50.00 10.07
CA ARG A 39 22.41 51.38 10.08
C ARG A 39 22.48 51.98 8.67
N ARG A 40 21.68 53.04 8.53
CA ARG A 40 21.86 54.27 7.74
C ARG A 40 21.29 54.28 6.32
N ASP A 41 20.09 54.87 6.28
CA ASP A 41 19.66 55.92 5.36
C ASP A 41 20.75 56.53 4.49
N ALA A 42 20.54 56.46 3.18
CA ALA A 42 20.98 57.47 2.23
C ALA A 42 19.88 57.65 1.18
N THR A 43 18.86 58.42 1.53
CA THR A 43 18.00 59.08 0.55
C THR A 43 18.80 60.19 -0.13
N VAL A 44 19.06 60.07 -1.44
CA VAL A 44 19.06 61.22 -2.35
C VAL A 44 18.34 60.82 -3.63
N LEU A 45 17.31 61.59 -3.92
CA LEU A 45 16.40 61.55 -5.06
C LEU A 45 17.01 62.22 -6.30
N LEU A 46 16.38 61.96 -7.47
CA LEU A 46 16.26 62.81 -8.67
C LEU A 46 17.52 62.87 -9.58
N SER A 47 17.51 62.72 -10.90
CA SER A 47 16.53 62.71 -12.02
C SER A 47 17.23 61.98 -13.20
N SER A 48 16.66 61.53 -14.33
CA SER A 48 15.72 62.14 -15.27
C SER A 48 15.29 61.11 -16.33
N ALA A 49 14.16 61.41 -16.98
CA ALA A 49 13.44 60.66 -18.00
C ALA A 49 14.16 60.46 -19.35
N THR A 50 13.45 59.72 -20.23
CA THR A 50 13.66 59.37 -21.67
C THR A 50 14.44 58.06 -21.87
N SER A 51 13.93 57.01 -22.53
CA SER A 51 13.01 56.96 -23.67
C SER A 51 12.20 55.66 -23.71
N LEU A 52 10.95 55.76 -24.17
CA LEU A 52 10.16 54.65 -24.68
C LEU A 52 10.86 54.01 -25.89
N LEU A 53 11.17 52.72 -25.83
CA LEU A 53 11.17 51.84 -26.98
C LEU A 53 10.58 50.48 -26.57
N LEU A 54 9.27 50.34 -26.84
CA LEU A 54 8.59 49.06 -26.88
C LEU A 54 9.13 48.24 -28.06
N THR A 55 10.13 47.42 -27.84
CA THR A 55 10.46 46.33 -28.75
C THR A 55 9.80 45.06 -28.23
N LEU A 56 8.60 44.74 -28.76
CA LEU A 56 8.03 43.40 -28.69
C LEU A 56 8.89 42.47 -29.56
N SER A 57 9.95 41.92 -28.97
CA SER A 57 10.65 40.77 -29.54
C SER A 57 9.90 39.50 -29.11
N PRO A 58 9.52 38.60 -30.03
CA PRO A 58 8.94 37.32 -29.65
C PRO A 58 9.91 36.55 -28.75
N THR A 59 9.34 36.04 -27.67
CA THR A 59 9.98 35.25 -26.61
C THR A 59 10.84 34.17 -27.23
N ASN A 60 12.16 34.29 -27.06
CA ASN A 60 13.06 33.20 -27.39
C ASN A 60 12.69 32.03 -26.46
N PRO A 61 12.37 30.82 -26.96
CA PRO A 61 12.23 29.68 -26.07
C PRO A 61 13.56 29.53 -25.34
N ALA A 62 13.50 29.53 -24.01
CA ALA A 62 14.66 29.24 -23.19
C ALA A 62 15.13 27.84 -23.59
N PHE A 63 16.21 27.76 -24.36
CA PHE A 63 16.95 26.53 -24.53
C PHE A 63 17.52 26.17 -23.16
N ALA A 64 16.79 25.33 -22.43
CA ALA A 64 17.32 24.65 -21.27
C ALA A 64 18.53 23.85 -21.76
N PHE A 65 19.71 24.18 -21.24
CA PHE A 65 20.94 23.46 -21.50
C PHE A 65 20.67 21.96 -21.28
N SER A 66 20.56 21.22 -22.38
CA SER A 66 20.66 19.76 -22.34
C SER A 66 22.15 19.44 -22.18
N LEU A 67 22.71 19.79 -21.01
CA LEU A 67 23.78 18.99 -20.45
C LEU A 67 23.25 17.56 -20.50
N GLY A 68 24.01 16.57 -20.99
CA GLY A 68 23.55 15.18 -21.20
C GLY A 68 23.07 14.43 -19.95
N ILE A 69 22.73 15.15 -18.88
CA ILE A 69 21.96 14.72 -17.71
C ILE A 69 20.47 14.69 -18.06
N SER A 70 19.93 13.47 -18.01
CA SER A 70 18.50 13.19 -17.98
C SER A 70 17.77 14.15 -17.02
N GLY A 71 16.68 14.77 -17.46
CA GLY A 71 15.91 15.71 -16.64
C GLY A 71 15.35 15.03 -15.37
N PRO A 72 14.93 15.79 -14.33
CA PRO A 72 14.50 15.20 -13.06
C PRO A 72 13.41 14.13 -13.16
N LYS A 73 12.46 14.29 -14.08
CA LYS A 73 11.39 13.30 -14.33
C LYS A 73 11.94 12.00 -14.90
N GLU A 74 12.84 12.08 -15.88
CA GLU A 74 13.45 10.92 -16.53
C GLU A 74 14.44 10.22 -15.59
N TRP A 75 15.19 10.97 -14.78
CA TRP A 75 15.99 10.41 -13.69
C TRP A 75 15.12 9.64 -12.67
N LEU A 76 13.95 10.15 -12.30
CA LEU A 76 13.02 9.45 -11.40
C LEU A 76 12.45 8.17 -12.03
N LYS A 77 12.17 8.17 -13.35
CA LYS A 77 11.76 6.96 -14.06
C LYS A 77 12.84 5.89 -13.97
N ASP A 78 14.10 6.25 -14.23
CA ASP A 78 15.23 5.31 -14.12
C ASP A 78 15.38 4.73 -12.71
N GLN A 79 15.15 5.53 -11.67
CA GLN A 79 15.17 5.04 -10.29
C GLN A 79 14.02 4.07 -9.99
N LYS A 80 12.82 4.32 -10.51
CA LYS A 80 11.69 3.38 -10.38
C LYS A 80 11.96 2.07 -11.10
N LYS A 81 12.52 2.11 -12.31
CA LYS A 81 12.94 0.90 -13.06
C LYS A 81 13.95 0.08 -12.24
N LYS A 82 14.98 0.73 -11.68
CA LYS A 82 16.00 0.06 -10.84
C LYS A 82 15.46 -0.53 -9.53
N SER A 83 14.44 0.08 -8.95
CA SER A 83 13.81 -0.37 -7.70
C SER A 83 12.57 -1.24 -7.91
N SER A 84 12.20 -1.52 -9.17
CA SER A 84 10.98 -2.24 -9.56
C SER A 84 10.79 -3.59 -8.85
N ARG A 85 11.88 -4.33 -8.58
CA ARG A 85 11.84 -5.59 -7.82
C ARG A 85 11.13 -5.47 -6.47
N PHE A 86 11.24 -4.32 -5.79
CA PHE A 86 10.60 -4.11 -4.50
C PHE A 86 9.11 -3.79 -4.65
N LEU A 87 8.71 -3.19 -5.79
CA LEU A 87 7.30 -2.98 -6.13
C LEU A 87 6.61 -4.28 -6.55
N LEU A 88 7.34 -5.18 -7.21
CA LEU A 88 6.82 -6.46 -7.67
C LEU A 88 6.81 -7.55 -6.58
N ALA A 89 7.61 -7.42 -5.52
CA ALA A 89 7.71 -8.43 -4.46
C ALA A 89 6.36 -8.87 -3.83
N PRO A 90 5.39 -7.97 -3.55
CA PRO A 90 4.08 -8.41 -3.07
C PRO A 90 3.31 -9.28 -4.06
N ILE A 91 3.49 -9.05 -5.37
CA ILE A 91 2.87 -9.82 -6.45
C ILE A 91 3.50 -11.21 -6.49
N ASP A 92 4.84 -11.29 -6.47
CA ASP A 92 5.57 -12.56 -6.46
C ASP A 92 5.20 -13.41 -5.24
N ALA A 93 5.13 -12.80 -4.06
CA ALA A 93 4.76 -13.51 -2.84
C ALA A 93 3.32 -14.03 -2.90
N THR A 94 2.39 -13.27 -3.49
CA THR A 94 1.02 -13.75 -3.73
C THR A 94 0.99 -14.89 -4.76
N ARG A 95 1.76 -14.80 -5.85
CA ARG A 95 1.87 -15.87 -6.84
C ARG A 95 2.37 -17.16 -6.22
N GLN A 96 3.43 -17.09 -5.42
CA GLN A 96 3.99 -18.26 -4.74
C GLN A 96 2.95 -18.89 -3.80
N ALA A 97 2.22 -18.09 -3.01
CA ALA A 97 1.17 -18.60 -2.14
C ALA A 97 0.04 -19.31 -2.93
N LEU A 98 -0.43 -18.71 -4.02
CA LEU A 98 -1.45 -19.32 -4.88
C LEU A 98 -0.95 -20.60 -5.57
N GLN A 99 0.30 -20.64 -6.02
CA GLN A 99 0.89 -21.84 -6.60
C GLN A 99 1.04 -22.95 -5.56
N SER A 100 1.46 -22.64 -4.33
CA SER A 100 1.49 -23.61 -3.24
C SER A 100 0.09 -24.15 -2.94
N ALA A 101 -0.92 -23.28 -2.90
CA ALA A 101 -2.30 -23.70 -2.72
C ALA A 101 -2.78 -24.62 -3.85
N TYR A 102 -2.50 -24.27 -5.10
CA TYR A 102 -2.83 -25.11 -6.26
C TYR A 102 -2.21 -26.50 -6.15
N LEU A 103 -0.92 -26.60 -5.79
CA LEU A 103 -0.24 -27.87 -5.61
C LEU A 103 -0.92 -28.72 -4.53
N SER A 104 -1.26 -28.13 -3.38
CA SER A 104 -2.01 -28.80 -2.32
C SER A 104 -3.40 -29.25 -2.77
N LEU A 105 -4.09 -28.47 -3.61
CA LEU A 105 -5.42 -28.82 -4.12
C LEU A 105 -5.39 -30.00 -5.08
N THR A 106 -4.27 -30.18 -5.78
CA THR A 106 -4.04 -31.26 -6.74
C THR A 106 -3.39 -32.51 -6.16
N SER A 107 -3.00 -32.51 -4.88
CA SER A 107 -2.44 -33.69 -4.22
C SER A 107 -3.54 -34.65 -3.76
N GLU A 108 -3.25 -35.96 -3.86
CA GLU A 108 -4.14 -37.05 -3.41
C GLU A 108 -4.05 -37.25 -1.89
N SER A 109 -4.41 -36.23 -1.12
CA SER A 109 -4.48 -36.26 0.34
C SER A 109 -5.87 -35.90 0.84
N ASP A 110 -6.28 -36.51 1.95
CA ASP A 110 -7.50 -36.14 2.65
C ASP A 110 -7.34 -34.75 3.27
N TYR A 111 -8.41 -33.95 3.23
CA TYR A 111 -8.42 -32.60 3.77
C TYR A 111 -9.06 -32.60 5.16
N THR A 112 -8.31 -32.11 6.14
CA THR A 112 -8.88 -31.80 7.44
C THR A 112 -9.57 -30.45 7.43
N GLU A 113 -10.46 -30.20 8.40
CA GLU A 113 -11.04 -28.87 8.63
C GLU A 113 -9.96 -27.80 8.84
N LYS A 114 -8.84 -28.18 9.47
CA LYS A 114 -7.68 -27.31 9.67
C LYS A 114 -7.02 -26.91 8.36
N ASP A 115 -6.92 -27.83 7.41
CA ASP A 115 -6.34 -27.55 6.09
C ASP A 115 -7.22 -26.59 5.29
N LEU A 116 -8.54 -26.76 5.36
CA LEU A 116 -9.49 -25.83 4.77
C LEU A 116 -9.38 -24.43 5.39
N GLU A 117 -9.30 -24.33 6.72
CA GLU A 117 -9.11 -23.05 7.42
C GLU A 117 -7.79 -22.38 6.99
N ASN A 118 -6.70 -23.15 6.90
CA ASN A 118 -5.40 -22.65 6.46
C ASN A 118 -5.47 -22.13 5.02
N LEU A 119 -6.16 -22.85 4.13
CA LEU A 119 -6.36 -22.47 2.74
C LEU A 119 -7.17 -21.16 2.62
N GLN A 120 -8.26 -21.04 3.38
CA GLN A 120 -9.06 -19.81 3.43
C GLN A 120 -8.25 -18.62 3.94
N ASN A 121 -7.46 -18.80 4.99
CA ASN A 121 -6.58 -17.76 5.53
C ASN A 121 -5.48 -17.39 4.54
N LEU A 122 -4.95 -18.36 3.81
CA LEU A 122 -3.99 -18.13 2.74
C LEU A 122 -4.60 -17.29 1.61
N PHE A 123 -5.83 -17.58 1.15
CA PHE A 123 -6.47 -16.75 0.12
C PHE A 123 -6.79 -15.33 0.61
N LYS A 124 -7.30 -15.19 1.84
CA LYS A 124 -7.57 -13.88 2.46
C LYS A 124 -6.30 -13.04 2.58
N SER A 125 -5.18 -13.63 3.01
CA SER A 125 -3.89 -12.92 3.13
C SER A 125 -3.23 -12.65 1.77
N SER A 126 -3.39 -13.56 0.81
CA SER A 126 -2.89 -13.42 -0.57
C SER A 126 -3.57 -12.27 -1.34
N ALA A 127 -4.79 -11.91 -0.95
CA ALA A 127 -5.49 -10.73 -1.46
C ALA A 127 -4.90 -9.39 -0.97
N ARG A 128 -3.90 -9.41 -0.06
CA ARG A 128 -3.15 -8.24 0.42
C ARG A 128 -4.01 -7.05 0.84
N ASP A 129 -5.04 -7.35 1.63
CA ASP A 129 -6.00 -6.39 2.18
C ASP A 129 -6.88 -5.69 1.13
N CYS A 130 -6.96 -6.24 -0.09
CA CYS A 130 -7.80 -5.69 -1.15
C CYS A 130 -9.25 -6.18 -1.14
N VAL A 131 -9.57 -7.21 -0.34
CA VAL A 131 -10.94 -7.73 -0.21
C VAL A 131 -11.51 -7.30 1.15
N PRO A 132 -12.66 -6.60 1.19
CA PRO A 132 -13.29 -6.21 2.44
C PRO A 132 -13.60 -7.43 3.33
N LYS A 133 -13.20 -7.40 4.61
CA LYS A 133 -13.65 -8.40 5.59
C LYS A 133 -15.15 -8.23 5.84
N GLU A 134 -15.90 -9.33 5.93
CA GLU A 134 -17.30 -9.30 6.42
C GLU A 134 -17.31 -8.77 7.86
N ARG A 135 -18.15 -7.75 8.10
CA ARG A 135 -18.05 -6.85 9.26
C ARG A 135 -19.19 -7.12 10.24
N SER A 136 -18.87 -7.61 11.43
CA SER A 136 -19.87 -7.91 12.45
C SER A 136 -19.68 -7.15 13.78
N SER A 137 -18.81 -6.13 13.87
CA SER A 137 -18.63 -5.37 15.12
C SER A 137 -18.72 -3.84 14.99
N LEU A 138 -19.29 -3.19 16.01
CA LEU A 138 -19.37 -1.74 16.21
C LEU A 138 -17.98 -1.10 16.39
N VAL A 139 -16.99 -1.86 16.88
CA VAL A 139 -15.59 -1.43 17.03
C VAL A 139 -14.91 -1.31 15.65
N ASP A 140 -15.32 -2.13 14.68
CA ASP A 140 -14.90 -2.00 13.27
C ASP A 140 -15.56 -0.81 12.56
N PHE A 141 -16.55 -0.16 13.18
CA PHE A 141 -17.11 1.11 12.69
C PHE A 141 -16.23 2.29 13.10
N GLN A 142 -15.52 2.22 14.24
CA GLN A 142 -14.61 3.28 14.67
C GLN A 142 -13.29 3.27 13.88
N SER A 143 -12.88 2.12 13.32
CA SER A 143 -11.80 2.03 12.33
C SER A 143 -12.21 2.56 10.94
N LYS A 144 -13.49 2.95 10.73
CA LYS A 144 -13.96 3.55 9.46
C LYS A 144 -13.35 4.91 9.13
N SER A 145 -12.54 5.51 9.99
CA SER A 145 -11.92 6.81 9.71
C SER A 145 -10.54 6.74 9.04
N GLY A 146 -10.04 5.60 8.54
CA GLY A 146 -8.70 5.61 7.94
C GLY A 146 -8.30 4.48 7.01
N VAL A 147 -8.82 4.49 5.78
CA VAL A 147 -8.26 3.85 4.57
C VAL A 147 -8.15 2.31 4.62
N GLU A 148 -9.04 1.60 3.91
CA GLU A 148 -8.73 0.23 3.47
C GLU A 148 -7.44 0.27 2.64
N VAL A 149 -6.35 -0.29 3.17
CA VAL A 149 -5.04 -0.28 2.52
C VAL A 149 -4.91 -1.51 1.63
N CYS A 150 -5.55 -1.49 0.46
CA CYS A 150 -5.24 -2.49 -0.56
C CYS A 150 -3.77 -2.34 -1.00
N THR A 151 -2.93 -3.32 -0.70
CA THR A 151 -1.49 -3.26 -1.03
C THR A 151 -1.29 -3.17 -2.54
N PHE A 152 -2.05 -3.90 -3.35
CA PHE A 152 -1.94 -3.83 -4.81
C PHE A 152 -2.32 -2.45 -5.37
N LYS A 153 -3.23 -1.74 -4.70
CA LYS A 153 -3.53 -0.33 -5.04
C LYS A 153 -2.33 0.58 -4.78
N LEU A 154 -1.57 0.34 -3.71
CA LEU A 154 -0.33 1.08 -3.45
C LEU A 154 0.73 0.78 -4.50
N VAL A 155 0.83 -0.48 -4.95
CA VAL A 155 1.75 -0.88 -6.03
C VAL A 155 1.43 -0.11 -7.32
N VAL A 156 0.17 -0.11 -7.79
CA VAL A 156 -0.24 0.64 -9.00
C VAL A 156 0.01 2.13 -8.84
N LYS A 157 -0.41 2.72 -7.70
CA LYS A 157 -0.19 4.15 -7.44
C LYS A 157 1.28 4.53 -7.45
N ASN A 158 2.15 3.65 -6.95
CA ASN A 158 3.58 3.88 -7.00
C ASN A 158 4.09 3.76 -8.44
N ALA A 159 3.77 2.67 -9.14
CA ALA A 159 4.22 2.44 -10.50
C ALA A 159 3.81 3.57 -11.46
N ALA A 160 2.55 4.01 -11.40
CA ALA A 160 2.00 5.04 -12.25
C ALA A 160 2.21 6.48 -11.73
N SER A 161 3.02 6.70 -10.68
CA SER A 161 3.12 8.03 -10.05
C SER A 161 3.80 9.11 -10.91
N LEU A 162 4.42 8.74 -12.03
CA LEU A 162 5.05 9.66 -12.99
C LEU A 162 4.22 9.82 -14.28
N LEU A 163 3.12 9.06 -14.39
CA LEU A 163 2.15 9.14 -15.48
C LEU A 163 1.05 10.14 -15.12
N ASP A 164 0.47 10.74 -16.15
CA ASP A 164 -0.65 11.65 -15.98
C ASP A 164 -1.92 10.87 -15.60
N ASP A 165 -2.88 11.53 -14.93
CA ASP A 165 -4.11 10.87 -14.46
C ASP A 165 -5.00 10.31 -15.58
N LYS A 166 -4.82 10.82 -16.81
CA LYS A 166 -5.54 10.37 -18.01
C LYS A 166 -4.69 9.47 -18.90
N ASP A 167 -3.52 9.07 -18.44
CA ASP A 167 -2.65 8.17 -19.18
C ASP A 167 -3.35 6.80 -19.35
N PRO A 168 -3.48 6.28 -20.59
CA PRO A 168 -4.20 5.04 -20.83
C PRO A 168 -3.58 3.84 -20.12
N VAL A 169 -2.25 3.81 -19.94
CA VAL A 169 -1.54 2.72 -19.26
C VAL A 169 -1.91 2.70 -17.77
N LYS A 170 -1.99 3.88 -17.14
CA LYS A 170 -2.42 4.02 -15.75
C LYS A 170 -3.87 3.55 -15.58
N LEU A 171 -4.77 4.00 -16.45
CA LEU A 171 -6.20 3.64 -16.39
C LEU A 171 -6.41 2.13 -16.61
N GLU A 172 -5.68 1.52 -17.53
CA GLU A 172 -5.72 0.07 -17.77
C GLU A 172 -5.22 -0.71 -16.55
N ALA A 173 -4.09 -0.31 -15.94
CA ALA A 173 -3.57 -0.95 -14.73
C ALA A 173 -4.55 -0.86 -13.55
N GLU A 174 -5.25 0.27 -13.40
CA GLU A 174 -6.31 0.44 -12.39
C GLU A 174 -7.53 -0.44 -12.66
N ASN A 175 -7.92 -0.63 -13.93
CA ASN A 175 -8.99 -1.55 -14.29
C ASN A 175 -8.61 -3.01 -14.03
N ILE A 176 -7.40 -3.43 -14.41
CA ILE A 176 -6.90 -4.78 -14.14
C ILE A 176 -6.83 -5.05 -12.63
N LEU A 177 -6.47 -4.05 -11.83
CA LEU A 177 -6.53 -4.17 -10.37
C LEU A 177 -7.95 -4.48 -9.88
N TYR A 178 -8.96 -3.80 -10.40
CA TYR A 178 -10.35 -4.08 -10.04
C TYR A 178 -10.74 -5.53 -10.35
N ASP A 179 -10.36 -6.03 -11.52
CA ASP A 179 -10.62 -7.41 -11.93
C ASP A 179 -9.90 -8.43 -11.03
N LEU A 180 -8.64 -8.18 -10.66
CA LEU A 180 -7.89 -9.02 -9.72
C LEU A 180 -8.54 -9.05 -8.33
N VAL A 181 -8.98 -7.90 -7.82
CA VAL A 181 -9.67 -7.84 -6.52
C VAL A 181 -10.98 -8.62 -6.57
N ARG A 182 -11.72 -8.51 -7.67
CA ARG A 182 -12.95 -9.26 -7.90
C ARG A 182 -12.70 -10.77 -7.97
N SER A 183 -11.61 -11.21 -8.61
CA SER A 183 -11.26 -12.63 -8.70
C SER A 183 -10.93 -13.20 -7.31
N PHE A 184 -10.15 -12.48 -6.49
CA PHE A 184 -9.90 -12.86 -5.11
C PHE A 184 -11.18 -12.94 -4.27
N GLY A 185 -12.07 -11.96 -4.40
CA GLY A 185 -13.37 -11.99 -3.71
C GLY A 185 -14.18 -13.25 -4.10
N SER A 186 -14.21 -13.58 -5.39
CA SER A 186 -14.91 -14.76 -5.90
C SER A 186 -14.27 -16.07 -5.40
N LEU A 187 -12.94 -16.16 -5.41
CA LEU A 187 -12.19 -17.32 -4.90
C LEU A 187 -12.43 -17.56 -3.41
N ILE A 188 -12.42 -16.50 -2.61
CA ILE A 188 -12.66 -16.59 -1.15
C ILE A 188 -14.09 -17.07 -0.89
N VAL A 189 -15.08 -16.52 -1.59
CA VAL A 189 -16.48 -16.96 -1.45
C VAL A 189 -16.65 -18.42 -1.88
N LEU A 190 -16.03 -18.82 -3.00
CA LEU A 190 -16.05 -20.20 -3.49
C LEU A 190 -15.50 -21.17 -2.44
N THR A 191 -14.39 -20.82 -1.79
CA THR A 191 -13.71 -21.70 -0.81
C THR A 191 -14.49 -21.85 0.51
N ASN A 192 -15.43 -20.94 0.82
CA ASN A 192 -16.26 -21.05 2.02
C ASN A 192 -17.42 -22.06 1.87
N GLY A 193 -17.79 -22.44 0.65
CA GLY A 193 -18.99 -23.23 0.35
C GLY A 193 -18.73 -24.65 -0.17
N VAL A 194 -17.51 -25.16 -0.08
CA VAL A 194 -17.07 -26.41 -0.70
C VAL A 194 -16.74 -27.49 0.33
N ASP A 195 -16.92 -28.75 -0.07
CA ASP A 195 -16.36 -29.90 0.64
C ASP A 195 -15.04 -30.32 0.00
N MET A 196 -13.93 -30.08 0.69
CA MET A 196 -12.59 -30.39 0.19
C MET A 196 -12.29 -31.89 0.12
N ASN A 197 -13.12 -32.77 0.67
CA ASN A 197 -12.98 -34.21 0.46
C ASN A 197 -13.67 -34.68 -0.83
N LEU A 198 -14.48 -33.83 -1.46
CA LEU A 198 -15.11 -34.11 -2.74
C LEU A 198 -14.19 -33.69 -3.89
N PRO A 199 -13.74 -34.62 -4.77
CA PRO A 199 -12.82 -34.29 -5.86
C PRO A 199 -13.33 -33.20 -6.81
N SER A 200 -14.64 -33.13 -7.06
CA SER A 200 -15.22 -32.09 -7.92
C SER A 200 -15.12 -30.70 -7.32
N ASP A 201 -15.25 -30.59 -5.99
CA ASP A 201 -15.18 -29.30 -5.31
C ASP A 201 -13.74 -28.83 -5.17
N ARG A 202 -12.81 -29.74 -4.84
CA ARG A 202 -11.37 -29.46 -4.93
C ARG A 202 -10.98 -28.91 -6.31
N LYS A 203 -11.46 -29.56 -7.37
CA LYS A 203 -11.21 -29.12 -8.75
C LYS A 203 -11.75 -27.71 -9.01
N LYS A 204 -12.97 -27.39 -8.59
CA LYS A 204 -13.53 -26.03 -8.73
C LYS A 204 -12.66 -24.98 -8.04
N VAL A 205 -12.17 -25.26 -6.84
CA VAL A 205 -11.27 -24.33 -6.12
C VAL A 205 -9.95 -24.19 -6.88
N ALA A 206 -9.38 -25.29 -7.36
CA ALA A 206 -8.15 -25.27 -8.17
C ALA A 206 -8.31 -24.43 -9.44
N ASP A 207 -9.43 -24.60 -10.16
CA ASP A 207 -9.76 -23.81 -11.35
C ASP A 207 -9.87 -22.31 -11.01
N GLY A 208 -10.51 -21.97 -9.88
CA GLY A 208 -10.60 -20.59 -9.39
C GLY A 208 -9.24 -19.99 -8.97
N VAL A 209 -8.34 -20.81 -8.42
CA VAL A 209 -6.95 -20.42 -8.15
C VAL A 209 -6.21 -20.12 -9.45
N THR A 210 -6.32 -20.99 -10.46
CA THR A 210 -5.72 -20.77 -11.78
C THR A 210 -6.25 -19.50 -12.44
N GLU A 211 -7.56 -19.25 -12.37
CA GLU A 211 -8.16 -18.00 -12.86
C GLU A 211 -7.58 -16.78 -12.14
N THR A 212 -7.48 -16.83 -10.80
CA THR A 212 -6.90 -15.73 -10.01
C THR A 212 -5.43 -15.48 -10.33
N ILE A 213 -4.64 -16.54 -10.56
CA ILE A 213 -3.25 -16.42 -11.04
C ILE A 213 -3.22 -15.71 -12.40
N SER A 214 -4.12 -16.02 -13.32
CA SER A 214 -4.19 -15.33 -14.62
C SER A 214 -4.45 -13.83 -14.48
N TYR A 215 -5.37 -13.42 -13.59
CA TYR A 215 -5.57 -12.00 -13.28
C TYR A 215 -4.34 -11.37 -12.61
N LEU A 216 -3.64 -12.11 -11.75
CA LEU A 216 -2.41 -11.63 -11.10
C LEU A 216 -1.29 -11.40 -12.11
N ASP A 217 -1.16 -12.27 -13.12
CA ASP A 217 -0.17 -12.12 -14.19
C ASP A 217 -0.49 -10.91 -15.09
N LYS A 218 -1.77 -10.68 -15.41
CA LYS A 218 -2.21 -9.45 -16.08
C LYS A 218 -1.91 -8.21 -15.25
N PHE A 219 -2.15 -8.29 -13.94
CA PHE A 219 -1.86 -7.20 -13.01
C PHE A 219 -0.37 -6.87 -12.96
N GLU A 220 0.49 -7.90 -12.86
CA GLU A 220 1.93 -7.70 -12.93
C GLU A 220 2.34 -7.02 -14.24
N LYS A 221 1.79 -7.48 -15.37
CA LYS A 221 2.04 -6.86 -16.66
C LYS A 221 1.66 -5.39 -16.66
N GLY A 222 0.45 -5.03 -16.19
CA GLY A 222 0.02 -3.63 -16.12
C GLY A 222 0.92 -2.77 -15.22
N VAL A 223 1.42 -3.31 -14.11
CA VAL A 223 2.40 -2.63 -13.24
C VAL A 223 3.74 -2.43 -13.97
N LYS A 224 4.21 -3.45 -14.71
CA LYS A 224 5.43 -3.37 -15.52
C LYS A 224 5.30 -2.38 -16.67
N ASP A 225 4.15 -2.35 -17.34
CA ASP A 225 3.84 -1.38 -18.39
C ASP A 225 3.91 0.06 -17.84
N CYS A 226 3.35 0.32 -16.65
CA CYS A 226 3.47 1.63 -15.98
C CYS A 226 4.92 2.02 -15.67
N LEU A 227 5.79 1.02 -15.45
CA LEU A 227 7.21 1.20 -15.17
C LEU A 227 8.06 1.21 -16.45
N GLU A 228 7.49 0.92 -17.62
CA GLU A 228 8.19 0.71 -18.89
C GLU A 228 9.33 -0.34 -18.77
N ILE A 229 9.06 -1.51 -18.18
CA ILE A 229 10.00 -2.64 -18.00
C ILE A 229 9.47 -3.99 -18.49
#